data_AF-A0A0G0KFI1-F1
#
_entry.id   AF-A0A0G0KFI1-F1
#
_cell.length_a   1.000
_cell.length_b   1.000
_cell.length_c   1.000
_cell.angle_alpha   90.00
_cell.angle_beta   90.00
_cell.angle_gamma   90.00
#
_symmetry.space_group_name_H-M   'P 1'
#
loop_
_entity.id
_entity.type
_entity.pdbx_description
1 polymer ?
#
loop_
_entity_poly.entity_id
_entity_poly.type
_entity_poly.pdbx_seq_one_letter_code
_entity_poly.pdbx_strand_id
1 'polypeptide(L)'
;MKTFTTEEAKNIGDKLGVDWNKFDLEQFRMGLVVELEHGADDPETNVTNSDELMTGKIAWAHLKEIPNYYTRLEKMEEETEK
;
A
#
# COMPACT_ATOMS: atom_id res chain seq x y z
N MET A 1 2.92 -14.27 -2.51
CA MET A 1 2.62 -12.85 -2.31
C MET A 1 1.12 -12.66 -2.28
N LYS A 2 0.57 -12.09 -1.20
CA LYS A 2 -0.85 -11.77 -1.15
C LYS A 2 -1.09 -10.59 -2.10
N THR A 3 -2.17 -10.66 -2.87
CA THR A 3 -2.56 -9.58 -3.77
C THR A 3 -3.92 -9.05 -3.34
N PHE A 4 -4.18 -7.79 -3.64
CA PHE A 4 -5.50 -7.17 -3.48
C PHE A 4 -6.10 -6.92 -4.85
N THR A 5 -7.35 -7.31 -5.02
CA THR A 5 -8.18 -6.83 -6.12
C THR A 5 -8.48 -5.34 -5.95
N THR A 6 -8.83 -4.68 -7.05
CA THR A 6 -9.25 -3.27 -7.02
C THR A 6 -10.45 -3.05 -6.10
N GLU A 7 -11.38 -4.01 -6.02
CA GLU A 7 -12.55 -3.94 -5.14
C GLU A 7 -12.17 -4.04 -3.66
N GLU A 8 -11.28 -4.98 -3.28
CA GLU A 8 -10.79 -5.10 -1.91
C GLU A 8 -10.04 -3.84 -1.47
N ALA A 9 -9.14 -3.33 -2.31
CA ALA A 9 -8.42 -2.09 -2.02
C ALA A 9 -9.37 -0.90 -1.86
N LYS A 10 -10.39 -0.80 -2.72
CA LYS A 10 -11.41 0.23 -2.61
C LYS A 10 -12.19 0.10 -1.29
N ASN A 11 -12.60 -1.11 -0.92
CA ASN A 11 -13.33 -1.36 0.33
C ASN A 11 -12.49 -0.99 1.57
N ILE A 12 -11.18 -1.26 1.57
CA ILE A 12 -10.26 -0.86 2.64
C ILE A 12 -10.16 0.66 2.69
N GLY A 13 -9.90 1.32 1.55
CA GLY A 13 -9.79 2.78 1.50
C GLY A 13 -11.09 3.50 1.84
N ASP A 14 -12.25 2.97 1.45
CA ASP A 14 -13.57 3.49 1.83
C ASP A 14 -13.77 3.46 3.35
N LYS A 15 -13.37 2.37 4.02
CA LYS A 15 -13.40 2.27 5.50
C LYS A 15 -12.46 3.27 6.18
N LEU A 16 -11.35 3.63 5.53
CA LEU A 16 -10.39 4.63 6.01
C LEU A 16 -10.79 6.07 5.67
N GLY A 17 -11.79 6.27 4.81
CA GLY A 17 -12.23 7.58 4.35
C GLY A 17 -11.31 8.22 3.30
N VAL A 18 -10.66 7.39 2.47
CA VAL A 18 -9.83 7.88 1.36
C VAL A 18 -10.71 8.58 0.32
N ASP A 19 -10.31 9.80 -0.07
CA ASP A 19 -10.97 10.56 -1.13
C ASP A 19 -10.40 10.18 -2.50
N TRP A 20 -11.12 9.35 -3.24
CA TRP A 20 -10.72 8.89 -4.57
C TRP A 20 -10.69 9.98 -5.65
N ASN A 21 -11.20 11.19 -5.36
CA ASN A 21 -10.98 12.34 -6.26
C ASN A 21 -9.59 12.96 -6.06
N LYS A 22 -8.90 12.64 -4.97
CA LYS A 22 -7.56 13.15 -4.63
C LYS A 22 -6.48 12.09 -4.77
N PHE A 23 -6.80 10.83 -4.49
CA PHE A 23 -5.84 9.74 -4.50
C PHE A 23 -6.22 8.71 -5.55
N ASP A 24 -5.21 8.19 -6.25
CA ASP A 24 -5.38 7.12 -7.22
C ASP A 24 -5.58 5.79 -6.48
N LEU A 25 -6.67 5.09 -6.81
CA LEU A 25 -7.00 3.78 -6.26
C LEU A 25 -5.92 2.74 -6.59
N GLU A 26 -5.30 2.83 -7.76
CA GLU A 26 -4.27 1.86 -8.15
C GLU A 26 -2.99 2.07 -7.34
N GLN A 27 -2.59 3.31 -7.10
CA GLN A 27 -1.46 3.61 -6.20
C GLN A 27 -1.73 3.08 -4.78
N PHE A 28 -2.97 3.22 -4.30
CA PHE A 28 -3.35 2.69 -2.99
C PHE A 28 -3.31 1.15 -2.96
N ARG A 29 -3.80 0.50 -4.02
CA ARG A 29 -3.76 -0.96 -4.17
C ARG A 29 -2.34 -1.49 -4.22
N MET A 30 -1.45 -0.84 -4.98
CA MET A 30 -0.01 -1.17 -5.00
C MET A 30 0.58 -1.06 -3.60
N GLY A 31 0.28 0.04 -2.90
CA GLY A 31 0.76 0.23 -1.53
C GLY A 31 0.28 -0.84 -0.56
N LEU A 32 -0.99 -1.26 -0.64
CA LEU A 32 -1.47 -2.35 0.19
C LEU A 32 -0.68 -3.66 0.00
N VAL A 33 -0.22 -3.94 -1.23
CA VAL A 33 0.59 -5.13 -1.50
C VAL A 33 1.97 -4.98 -0.86
N VAL A 34 2.67 -3.88 -1.15
CA VAL A 34 4.03 -3.60 -0.64
C VAL A 34 4.04 -3.58 0.89
N GLU A 35 3.17 -2.79 1.51
CA GLU A 35 3.17 -2.64 2.97
C GLU A 35 2.75 -3.92 3.71
N LEU A 36 2.04 -4.85 3.06
CA LEU A 36 1.64 -6.11 3.68
C LEU A 36 2.76 -7.16 3.64
N GLU A 37 3.70 -7.05 2.71
CA GLU A 37 4.88 -7.94 2.66
C GLU A 37 5.72 -7.82 3.94
N HIS A 38 5.75 -6.62 4.53
CA HIS A 38 6.37 -6.33 5.83
C HIS A 38 5.45 -6.62 7.03
N GLY A 39 4.44 -7.47 6.84
CA GLY A 39 3.47 -7.84 7.88
C GLY A 39 3.97 -8.96 8.80
N ALA A 40 3.07 -9.83 9.24
CA ALA A 40 3.37 -10.94 10.14
C ALA A 40 4.45 -11.92 9.64
N ASP A 41 4.72 -11.92 8.33
CA ASP A 41 5.74 -12.75 7.70
C ASP A 41 7.16 -12.16 7.81
N ASP A 42 7.31 -10.88 8.19
CA ASP A 42 8.61 -10.21 8.49
C ASP A 42 8.65 -9.70 9.94
N PRO A 43 9.01 -10.55 10.93
CA PRO A 43 8.96 -10.19 12.34
C PRO A 43 9.85 -9.00 12.75
N GLU A 44 10.90 -8.68 11.98
CA GLU A 44 11.81 -7.59 12.30
C GLU A 44 11.19 -6.22 11.99
N THR A 45 10.39 -6.14 10.92
CA THR A 45 9.74 -4.90 10.48
C THR A 45 8.21 -4.90 10.64
N ASN A 46 7.64 -5.96 11.22
CA ASN A 46 6.20 -6.11 11.45
C ASN A 46 5.61 -5.05 12.39
N VAL A 47 4.95 -4.05 11.80
CA VAL A 47 4.24 -2.99 12.53
C VAL A 47 2.72 -3.12 12.47
N THR A 48 2.18 -3.90 11.53
CA THR A 48 0.73 -4.00 11.27
C THR A 48 0.11 -5.29 11.76
N ASN A 49 0.91 -6.32 12.04
CA ASN A 49 0.48 -7.71 12.23
C ASN A 49 -0.43 -8.21 11.09
N SER A 50 -0.14 -7.77 9.86
CA SER A 50 -0.96 -8.00 8.66
C SER A 50 -2.41 -7.51 8.75
N ASP A 51 -2.70 -6.55 9.64
CA ASP A 51 -4.00 -5.87 9.69
C ASP A 51 -4.17 -4.93 8.49
N GLU A 52 -5.12 -5.26 7.61
CA GLU A 52 -5.33 -4.58 6.33
C GLU A 52 -5.68 -3.09 6.49
N LEU A 53 -6.36 -2.70 7.57
CA LEU A 53 -6.70 -1.30 7.82
C LEU A 53 -5.48 -0.50 8.29
N MET A 54 -4.63 -1.10 9.12
CA MET A 54 -3.37 -0.47 9.55
C MET A 54 -2.38 -0.39 8.37
N THR A 55 -2.24 -1.45 7.57
CA THR A 55 -1.50 -1.44 6.30
C THR A 55 -1.99 -0.34 5.38
N GLY A 56 -3.32 -0.21 5.20
CA GLY A 56 -3.90 0.86 4.39
C GLY A 56 -3.62 2.26 4.92
N LYS A 57 -3.48 2.47 6.23
CA LYS A 57 -3.10 3.80 6.77
C LYS A 57 -1.67 4.18 6.40
N ILE A 58 -0.74 3.23 6.38
CA ILE A 58 0.65 3.47 5.97
C ILE A 58 0.68 3.81 4.49
N ALA A 59 0.01 2.99 3.65
CA ALA A 59 -0.08 3.27 2.22
C ALA A 59 -0.69 4.64 1.93
N TRP A 60 -1.76 5.00 2.63
CA TRP A 60 -2.38 6.31 2.48
C TRP A 60 -1.48 7.46 2.95
N ALA A 61 -0.67 7.26 4.00
CA ALA A 61 0.27 8.27 4.47
C ALA A 61 1.29 8.62 3.38
N HIS A 62 1.86 7.62 2.69
CA HIS A 62 2.78 7.85 1.59
C HIS A 62 2.14 8.60 0.41
N LEU A 63 0.90 8.27 0.07
CA LEU A 63 0.18 9.01 -1.00
C LEU A 63 -0.12 10.47 -0.64
N LYS A 64 -0.23 10.81 0.65
CA LYS A 64 -0.36 12.21 1.10
C LYS A 64 0.92 13.01 0.90
N GLU A 65 2.07 12.35 0.92
CA GLU A 65 3.38 12.99 0.71
C GLU A 65 3.74 13.05 -0.77
N ILE A 66 3.56 11.94 -1.48
CA ILE A 66 3.91 11.78 -2.90
C ILE A 66 2.77 11.01 -3.59
N PRO A 67 1.94 11.67 -4.43
CA PRO A 67 0.77 11.04 -5.03
C PRO A 67 1.04 9.80 -5.89
N ASN A 68 2.25 9.65 -6.42
CA ASN A 68 2.68 8.50 -7.22
C ASN A 68 3.83 7.70 -6.56
N TYR A 69 3.83 7.63 -5.22
CA TYR A 69 4.88 7.00 -4.42
C TYR A 69 5.20 5.59 -4.89
N TYR A 70 4.19 4.72 -5.04
CA TYR A 70 4.41 3.30 -5.28
C TYR A 70 4.90 2.98 -6.69
N THR A 71 4.51 3.77 -7.71
CA THR A 71 5.15 3.65 -9.03
C THR A 71 6.60 4.09 -9.03
N ARG A 72 6.98 5.07 -8.19
CA ARG A 72 8.40 5.45 -8.07
C ARG A 72 9.20 4.37 -7.34
N LEU A 73 8.61 3.76 -6.31
CA LEU A 73 9.22 2.66 -5.56
C LEU A 73 9.48 1.47 -6.49
N GLU A 74 8.45 1.00 -7.19
CA GLU A 74 8.55 -0.10 -8.17
C GLU A 74 9.67 0.15 -9.18
N LYS A 75 9.74 1.36 -9.76
CA LYS A 75 10.82 1.72 -10.68
C LYS A 75 12.22 1.67 -10.04
N MET A 76 12.36 2.14 -8.81
CA MET A 76 13.64 2.12 -8.10
C MET A 76 14.09 0.69 -7.78
N GLU A 77 13.15 -0.19 -7.45
CA GLU A 77 13.40 -1.62 -7.20
C GLU A 77 13.83 -2.33 -8.48
N GLU A 78 13.13 -2.12 -9.60
CA GLU A 78 13.50 -2.65 -10.92
C GLU A 78 14.91 -2.22 -11.37
N GLU A 79 15.35 -1.01 -11.01
CA GLU A 79 16.71 -0.53 -11.29
C GLU A 79 17.79 -1.24 -10.45
N THR A 80 17.39 -1.80 -9.30
CA THR A 80 18.27 -2.43 -8.29
C THR A 80 18.30 -3.96 -8.39
N GLU A 81 17.29 -4.61 -8.98
CA GLU A 81 17.22 -6.07 -9.19
C GLU A 81 18.20 -6.61 -10.26
N LYS A 82 19.48 -6.20 -10.24
CA LYS A 82 20.57 -6.77 -11.05
C LYS A 82 21.64 -7.48 -10.23
#